data_AF-A0A831LB20-F1
#
_entry.id   AF-A0A831LB20-F1
#
_cell.length_a   1.000
_cell.length_b   1.000
_cell.length_c   1.000
_cell.angle_alpha   90.00
_cell.angle_beta   90.00
_cell.angle_gamma   90.00
#
_symmetry.space_group_name_H-M   'P 1'
#
loop_
_entity.id
_entity.type
_entity.pdbx_description
1 polymer ?
#
loop_
_entity_poly.entity_id
_entity_poly.type
_entity_poly.pdbx_seq_one_letter_code
_entity_poly.pdbx_strand_id
1 'polypeptide(L)'
;MESTTVLIAFGLTVVAGLSTGIGSAMALLCKRTNTRFLSAALGFSAGVMIYVSFVEILGKARESLIEIWGVRTGNWLTLAAFFSGILLIAVIDRLVPNVENPHEVHRVEEIKTDSPKRREDPRLMRMGLMTALAIAIHNFPEGIATFTSALSD
;
A
#
# COMPACT_ATOMS: atom_id res chain seq x y z
N MET A 1 19.72 -15.87 -15.20
CA MET A 1 18.90 -15.93 -13.96
C MET A 1 18.55 -17.38 -13.71
N GLU A 2 18.85 -17.90 -12.53
CA GLU A 2 18.38 -19.23 -12.17
C GLU A 2 16.85 -19.24 -12.06
N SER A 3 16.20 -20.26 -12.62
CA SER A 3 14.74 -20.44 -12.53
C SER A 3 14.26 -20.47 -11.07
N THR A 4 15.11 -20.96 -10.16
CA THR A 4 14.90 -21.00 -8.72
C THR A 4 14.69 -19.60 -8.13
N THR A 5 15.54 -18.62 -8.47
CA THR A 5 15.43 -17.24 -7.97
C THR A 5 14.11 -16.60 -8.40
N VAL A 6 13.71 -16.81 -9.65
CA VAL A 6 12.42 -16.30 -10.16
C VAL A 6 11.25 -16.92 -9.41
N LEU A 7 11.29 -18.23 -9.16
CA LEU A 7 10.23 -18.93 -8.44
C LEU A 7 10.10 -18.45 -6.98
N ILE A 8 11.23 -18.20 -6.32
CA ILE A 8 11.28 -17.67 -4.95
C ILE A 8 10.75 -16.24 -4.91
N ALA A 9 11.25 -15.35 -5.77
CA ALA A 9 10.79 -13.96 -5.84
C ALA A 9 9.29 -13.88 -6.12
N PHE A 10 8.79 -14.71 -7.03
CA PHE A 10 7.36 -14.83 -7.32
C PHE A 10 6.57 -15.35 -6.10
N GLY A 11 7.05 -16.42 -5.46
CA GLY A 11 6.42 -16.99 -4.27
C GLY A 11 6.32 -15.99 -3.11
N LEU A 12 7.38 -15.24 -2.84
CA LEU A 12 7.40 -14.18 -1.83
C LEU A 12 6.39 -13.08 -2.15
N THR A 13 6.33 -12.64 -3.40
CA THR A 13 5.38 -11.60 -3.86
C THR A 13 3.93 -12.07 -3.74
N VAL A 14 3.65 -13.35 -4.06
CA VAL A 14 2.32 -13.95 -3.89
C VAL A 14 1.93 -14.01 -2.42
N VAL A 15 2.82 -14.45 -1.53
CA VAL A 15 2.55 -14.50 -0.09
C VAL A 15 2.29 -13.10 0.47
N ALA A 16 3.07 -12.10 0.05
CA ALA A 16 2.85 -10.71 0.41
C ALA A 16 1.46 -10.21 -0.05
N GLY A 17 1.08 -10.44 -1.31
CA GLY A 17 -0.24 -10.05 -1.83
C GLY A 17 -1.42 -10.78 -1.16
N LEU A 18 -1.27 -12.06 -0.86
CA LEU A 18 -2.29 -12.84 -0.15
C LEU A 18 -2.50 -12.38 1.29
N SER A 19 -1.48 -11.79 1.92
CA SER A 19 -1.58 -11.28 3.30
C SER A 19 -2.66 -10.20 3.46
N THR A 20 -2.86 -9.34 2.45
CA THR A 20 -3.95 -8.35 2.43
C THR A 20 -5.31 -9.04 2.42
N GLY A 21 -5.47 -10.09 1.61
CA GLY A 21 -6.69 -10.89 1.55
C GLY A 21 -6.99 -11.62 2.86
N ILE A 22 -5.96 -12.16 3.53
CA ILE A 22 -6.09 -12.78 4.85
C ILE A 22 -6.55 -11.74 5.89
N GLY A 23 -5.94 -10.54 5.89
CA GLY A 23 -6.36 -9.44 6.76
C GLY A 23 -7.82 -9.02 6.53
N SER A 24 -8.26 -8.92 5.27
CA SER A 24 -9.65 -8.64 4.92
C SER A 24 -10.61 -9.75 5.35
N ALA A 25 -10.23 -11.03 5.19
CA ALA A 25 -11.04 -12.16 5.64
C ALA A 25 -11.21 -12.18 7.16
N MET A 26 -10.16 -11.85 7.91
CA MET A 26 -10.25 -11.68 9.37
C MET A 26 -11.25 -10.61 9.77
N ALA A 27 -11.34 -9.50 9.02
CA ALA A 27 -12.32 -8.44 9.27
C ALA A 27 -13.78 -8.91 9.07
N LEU A 28 -14.03 -9.88 8.19
CA LEU A 28 -15.37 -10.47 8.00
C LEU A 28 -15.79 -11.41 9.12
N LEU A 29 -14.82 -12.09 9.75
CA LEU A 29 -15.06 -13.04 10.84
C LEU A 29 -15.12 -12.35 12.21
N CYS A 30 -14.45 -11.20 12.36
CA CYS A 30 -14.36 -10.50 13.64
C CYS A 30 -15.58 -9.62 13.91
N LYS A 31 -16.22 -9.79 15.08
CA LYS A 31 -17.42 -9.04 15.47
C LYS A 31 -17.13 -7.73 16.21
N ARG A 32 -15.91 -7.53 16.71
CA ARG A 32 -15.47 -6.34 17.45
C ARG A 32 -14.03 -6.00 17.09
N THR A 33 -13.76 -4.71 16.98
CA THR A 33 -12.43 -4.19 16.63
C THR A 33 -11.66 -3.85 17.91
N ASN A 34 -10.52 -4.48 18.15
CA ASN A 34 -9.61 -4.07 19.23
C ASN A 34 -8.71 -2.94 18.73
N THR A 35 -9.01 -1.70 19.12
CA THR A 35 -8.29 -0.50 18.68
C THR A 35 -6.81 -0.52 19.06
N ARG A 36 -6.43 -1.14 20.19
CA ARG A 36 -5.00 -1.26 20.56
C ARG A 36 -4.24 -2.14 19.59
N PHE A 37 -4.82 -3.27 19.21
CA PHE A 37 -4.23 -4.17 18.22
C PHE A 37 -4.20 -3.50 16.84
N LEU A 38 -5.29 -2.83 16.45
CA LEU A 38 -5.36 -2.13 15.17
C LEU A 38 -4.32 -1.00 15.07
N SER A 39 -4.19 -0.16 16.10
CA SER A 39 -3.17 0.89 16.14
C SER A 39 -1.75 0.33 16.11
N ALA A 40 -1.49 -0.78 16.81
CA ALA A 40 -0.18 -1.45 16.75
C ALA A 40 0.11 -2.01 15.35
N ALA A 41 -0.87 -2.65 14.70
CA ALA A 41 -0.74 -3.20 13.35
C ALA A 41 -0.54 -2.09 12.30
N LEU A 42 -1.31 -1.00 12.37
CA LEU A 42 -1.16 0.17 11.49
C LEU A 42 0.20 0.86 11.70
N GLY A 43 0.63 1.01 12.95
CA GLY A 43 1.95 1.57 13.27
C GLY A 43 3.11 0.69 12.78
N PHE A 44 2.98 -0.63 12.91
CA PHE A 44 3.95 -1.59 12.36
C PHE A 44 4.01 -1.50 10.83
N SER A 45 2.86 -1.49 10.15
CA SER A 45 2.78 -1.36 8.69
C SER A 45 3.38 -0.03 8.21
N ALA A 46 3.04 1.10 8.84
CA ALA A 46 3.63 2.39 8.52
C ALA A 46 5.15 2.41 8.71
N GLY A 47 5.65 1.77 9.78
CA GLY A 47 7.09 1.62 10.02
C GLY A 47 7.81 0.83 8.94
N VAL A 48 7.26 -0.32 8.54
CA VAL A 48 7.81 -1.14 7.43
C VAL A 48 7.84 -0.33 6.14
N MET A 49 6.77 0.39 5.81
CA MET A 49 6.69 1.19 4.58
C MET A 49 7.65 2.38 4.57
N ILE A 50 7.88 3.03 5.71
CA ILE A 50 8.92 4.07 5.84
C ILE A 50 10.30 3.47 5.59
N TYR A 51 10.60 2.31 6.18
CA TYR A 51 11.89 1.64 5.98
C TYR A 51 12.12 1.28 4.50
N VAL A 52 11.17 0.59 3.88
CA VAL A 52 11.25 0.20 2.46
C VAL A 52 11.41 1.42 1.56
N SER A 53 10.66 2.50 1.82
CA SER A 53 10.72 3.71 1.01
C SER A 53 12.07 4.43 1.12
N PHE A 54 12.58 4.66 2.34
CA PHE A 54 13.77 5.47 2.57
C PHE A 54 15.08 4.69 2.42
N VAL A 55 15.12 3.43 2.86
CA VAL A 55 16.36 2.65 2.91
C VAL A 55 16.55 1.85 1.63
N GLU A 56 15.50 1.18 1.16
CA GLU A 56 15.61 0.32 -0.03
C GLU A 56 15.38 1.09 -1.33
N ILE A 57 14.17 1.61 -1.54
CA ILE A 57 13.75 2.16 -2.85
C ILE A 57 14.51 3.45 -3.15
N LEU A 58 14.58 4.39 -2.21
CA LEU A 58 15.30 5.65 -2.40
C LEU A 58 16.81 5.42 -2.59
N GLY A 59 17.39 4.45 -1.87
CA GLY A 59 18.79 4.04 -2.01
C GLY A 59 19.08 3.52 -3.42
N LYS A 60 18.31 2.54 -3.89
CA LYS A 60 18.44 1.95 -5.24
C LYS A 60 18.22 3.01 -6.32
N ALA A 61 17.18 3.85 -6.19
CA ALA A 61 16.92 4.93 -7.15
C ALA A 61 18.07 5.95 -7.22
N ARG A 62 18.71 6.25 -6.08
CA ARG A 62 19.89 7.12 -6.02
C ARG A 62 21.07 6.50 -6.74
N GLU A 63 21.37 5.24 -6.47
CA GLU A 63 22.49 4.53 -7.13
C GLU A 63 22.30 4.49 -8.64
N SER A 64 21.12 4.10 -9.12
CA SER A 64 20.82 4.04 -10.56
C SER A 64 20.90 5.42 -11.24
N LEU A 65 20.45 6.49 -10.58
CA LEU A 65 20.51 7.84 -11.15
C LEU A 65 21.93 8.42 -11.15
N ILE A 66 22.74 8.13 -10.12
CA ILE A 66 24.15 8.54 -10.04
C ILE A 66 24.98 7.84 -11.11
N GLU A 67 24.71 6.57 -11.39
CA GLU A 67 25.41 5.80 -12.42
C GLU A 67 25.27 6.46 -13.80
N ILE A 68 24.09 6.98 -14.13
CA ILE A 68 23.79 7.55 -15.45
C ILE A 68 24.16 9.04 -15.52
N TRP A 69 23.86 9.83 -14.48
CA TRP A 69 23.95 11.30 -14.51
C TRP A 69 25.10 11.87 -13.67
N GLY A 70 25.90 11.02 -13.03
CA GLY A 70 26.96 11.40 -12.12
C GLY A 70 26.46 11.83 -10.74
N VAL A 71 27.38 11.92 -9.78
CA VAL A 71 27.04 12.10 -8.35
C VAL A 71 26.17 13.34 -8.10
N ARG A 72 26.53 14.51 -8.64
CA ARG A 72 25.83 15.76 -8.33
C ARG A 72 24.41 15.78 -8.92
N THR A 73 24.30 15.53 -10.22
CA THR A 73 23.02 15.59 -10.94
C THR A 73 22.10 14.45 -10.55
N GLY A 74 22.65 13.23 -10.40
CA GLY A 74 21.91 12.05 -9.95
C GLY A 74 21.23 12.29 -8.60
N ASN A 75 21.96 12.79 -7.59
CA ASN A 75 21.37 13.10 -6.28
C ASN A 75 20.21 14.11 -6.36
N TRP A 76 20.36 15.18 -7.15
CA TRP A 76 19.30 16.18 -7.33
C TRP A 76 18.08 15.60 -8.03
N LEU A 77 18.28 14.78 -9.06
CA LEU A 77 17.20 14.09 -9.77
C LEU A 77 16.46 13.12 -8.85
N THR A 78 17.18 12.35 -8.03
CA THR A 78 16.55 11.44 -7.06
C THR A 78 15.67 12.19 -6.08
N LEU A 79 16.19 13.30 -5.51
CA LEU A 79 15.44 14.11 -4.56
C LEU A 79 14.21 14.76 -5.21
N ALA A 80 14.37 15.31 -6.42
CA ALA A 80 13.28 15.90 -7.18
C ALA A 80 12.20 14.86 -7.50
N ALA A 81 12.59 13.65 -7.92
CA ALA A 81 11.66 12.55 -8.20
C ALA A 81 10.90 12.11 -6.93
N PHE A 82 11.59 11.99 -5.78
CA PHE A 82 10.97 11.63 -4.51
C PHE A 82 9.90 12.64 -4.08
N PHE A 83 10.22 13.93 -4.05
CA PHE A 83 9.24 14.97 -3.69
C PHE A 83 8.14 15.14 -4.74
N SER A 84 8.44 14.93 -6.02
CA SER A 84 7.42 14.91 -7.07
C SER A 84 6.44 13.75 -6.88
N GLY A 85 6.91 12.58 -6.43
CA GLY A 85 6.07 11.46 -6.04
C GLY A 85 5.15 11.80 -4.86
N ILE A 86 5.67 12.48 -3.83
CA ILE A 86 4.86 12.97 -2.70
C ILE A 86 3.78 13.96 -3.18
N LEU A 87 4.15 14.90 -4.05
CA LEU A 87 3.18 15.85 -4.60
C LEU A 87 2.11 15.14 -5.44
N LEU A 88 2.51 14.16 -6.26
CA LEU A 88 1.60 13.38 -7.09
C LEU A 88 0.59 12.63 -6.24
N ILE A 89 1.02 11.94 -5.18
CA ILE A 89 0.09 11.21 -4.31
C ILE A 89 -0.84 12.16 -3.54
N ALA A 90 -0.35 13.34 -3.13
CA ALA A 90 -1.20 14.36 -2.50
C ALA A 90 -2.27 14.91 -3.47
N VAL A 91 -1.93 15.05 -4.75
CA VAL A 91 -2.92 15.44 -5.78
C VAL A 91 -3.93 14.31 -6.01
N ILE A 92 -3.48 13.06 -6.10
CA ILE A 92 -4.36 11.89 -6.23
C ILE A 92 -5.34 11.84 -5.06
N ASP A 93 -4.85 11.93 -3.82
CA ASP A 93 -5.67 11.90 -2.60
C ASP A 93 -6.71 13.03 -2.60
N ARG A 94 -6.33 14.25 -3.00
CA ARG A 94 -7.26 15.38 -3.13
C ARG A 94 -8.35 15.18 -4.19
N LEU A 95 -8.09 14.37 -5.22
CA LEU A 95 -9.06 14.05 -6.26
C LEU A 95 -10.02 12.92 -5.85
N VAL A 96 -9.66 12.13 -4.84
CA VAL A 96 -10.53 11.06 -4.30
C VAL A 96 -11.60 11.69 -3.40
N PRO A 97 -12.91 11.44 -3.65
CA PRO A 97 -13.98 11.98 -2.82
C PRO A 97 -13.89 11.48 -1.36
N ASN A 98 -14.10 12.37 -0.37
CA ASN A 98 -13.95 12.06 1.06
C ASN A 98 -14.74 10.83 1.55
N VAL A 99 -15.95 10.60 1.03
CA VAL A 99 -16.81 9.45 1.39
C VAL A 99 -16.21 8.10 0.93
N GLU A 100 -15.29 8.14 -0.03
CA GLU A 100 -14.63 6.97 -0.61
C GLU A 100 -13.16 6.86 -0.17
N ASN A 101 -12.66 7.80 0.64
CA ASN A 101 -11.25 7.86 1.01
C ASN A 101 -10.92 6.78 2.09
N PRO A 102 -10.10 5.76 1.77
CA PRO A 102 -9.74 4.69 2.71
C PRO A 102 -8.96 5.18 3.94
N HIS A 103 -8.48 6.43 3.92
CA HIS A 103 -7.74 7.04 5.03
C HIS A 103 -8.64 7.57 6.16
N GLU A 104 -9.97 7.57 5.98
CA GLU A 104 -10.91 7.82 7.08
C GLU A 104 -11.19 6.53 7.88
N VAL A 105 -10.83 6.54 9.16
CA VAL A 105 -10.97 5.37 10.06
C VAL A 105 -12.45 5.18 10.44
N HIS A 106 -13.09 4.20 9.82
CA HIS A 106 -14.45 3.80 10.15
C HIS A 106 -14.45 2.54 11.02
N ARG A 107 -15.20 2.53 12.12
CA ARG A 107 -15.30 1.34 12.97
C ARG A 107 -16.31 0.35 12.39
N VAL A 108 -16.02 -0.95 12.49
CA VAL A 108 -16.97 -2.01 12.11
C VAL A 108 -18.29 -1.91 12.89
N GLU A 109 -18.24 -1.31 14.09
CA GLU A 109 -19.41 -1.05 14.92
C GLU A 109 -20.28 0.12 14.40
N GLU A 110 -19.67 1.16 13.79
CA GLU A 110 -20.37 2.34 13.24
C GLU A 110 -21.15 1.99 11.96
N ILE A 111 -20.63 1.03 11.17
CA ILE A 111 -21.29 0.52 9.96
C ILE A 111 -22.64 -0.16 10.28
N LYS A 112 -22.86 -0.61 11.53
CA LYS A 112 -24.07 -1.34 11.94
C LYS A 112 -25.13 -0.47 12.61
N THR A 113 -24.83 0.77 13.01
CA THR A 113 -25.72 1.57 13.86
C THR A 113 -26.76 2.40 13.12
N ASP A 114 -26.62 2.63 11.81
CA ASP A 114 -27.61 3.38 11.04
C ASP A 114 -28.55 2.47 10.23
N SER A 115 -29.75 2.27 10.79
CA SER A 115 -31.01 1.85 10.15
C SER A 115 -31.25 0.34 9.87
N PRO A 116 -32.38 -0.24 10.35
CA PRO A 116 -32.74 -1.65 10.14
C PRO A 116 -33.35 -1.95 8.76
N LYS A 117 -33.18 -1.09 7.74
CA LYS A 117 -33.67 -1.34 6.36
C LYS A 117 -32.53 -1.75 5.45
N ARG A 118 -32.13 -3.01 5.62
CA ARG A 118 -31.23 -3.78 4.76
C ARG A 118 -31.84 -4.00 3.38
N ARG A 119 -31.43 -3.23 2.37
CA ARG A 119 -31.46 -3.60 0.94
C ARG A 119 -30.34 -2.84 0.24
N GLU A 120 -29.40 -3.58 -0.36
CA GLU A 120 -28.44 -3.16 -1.39
C GLU A 120 -28.26 -1.64 -1.50
N ASP A 121 -27.48 -1.03 -0.61
CA ASP A 121 -27.09 0.35 -0.83
C ASP A 121 -25.96 0.33 -1.88
N PRO A 122 -26.20 0.78 -3.14
CA PRO A 122 -25.15 0.84 -4.14
C PRO A 122 -23.96 1.69 -3.67
N ARG A 123 -24.15 2.57 -2.67
CA ARG A 123 -23.07 3.35 -2.04
C ARG A 123 -22.09 2.48 -1.27
N LEU A 124 -22.56 1.45 -0.57
CA LEU A 124 -21.67 0.53 0.17
C LEU A 124 -20.87 -0.36 -0.78
N MET A 125 -21.49 -0.83 -1.86
CA MET A 125 -20.80 -1.62 -2.89
C MET A 125 -19.79 -0.77 -3.67
N ARG A 126 -20.15 0.49 -3.95
CA ARG A 126 -19.24 1.48 -4.55
C ARG A 126 -18.07 1.80 -3.63
N MET A 127 -18.32 2.06 -2.34
CA MET A 127 -17.27 2.27 -1.34
C MET A 127 -16.33 1.07 -1.28
N GLY A 128 -16.85 -0.15 -1.12
CA GLY A 128 -16.03 -1.37 -1.08
C GLY A 128 -15.22 -1.59 -2.35
N LEU A 129 -15.79 -1.34 -3.54
CA LEU A 129 -15.09 -1.44 -4.81
C LEU A 129 -13.99 -0.36 -4.96
N MET A 130 -14.28 0.88 -4.57
CA MET A 130 -13.30 1.98 -4.59
C MET A 130 -12.16 1.74 -3.59
N THR A 131 -12.47 1.24 -2.39
CA THR A 131 -11.45 0.84 -1.41
C THR A 131 -10.60 -0.32 -1.92
N ALA A 132 -11.21 -1.34 -2.52
CA ALA A 132 -10.47 -2.46 -3.11
C ALA A 132 -9.55 -1.98 -4.26
N LEU A 133 -10.05 -1.09 -5.12
CA LEU A 133 -9.27 -0.49 -6.20
C LEU A 133 -8.11 0.36 -5.66
N ALA A 134 -8.35 1.19 -4.65
CA ALA A 134 -7.32 2.03 -4.04
C ALA A 134 -6.21 1.18 -3.41
N ILE A 135 -6.57 0.13 -2.66
CA ILE A 135 -5.60 -0.82 -2.09
C ILE A 135 -4.83 -1.54 -3.20
N ALA A 136 -5.50 -1.97 -4.28
CA ALA A 136 -4.83 -2.62 -5.40
C ALA A 136 -3.82 -1.70 -6.10
N ILE A 137 -4.18 -0.43 -6.32
CA ILE A 137 -3.27 0.57 -6.90
C ILE A 137 -2.07 0.84 -5.99
N HIS A 138 -2.24 0.78 -4.68
CA HIS A 138 -1.15 0.96 -3.71
C HIS A 138 -0.22 -0.26 -3.63
N ASN A 139 -0.80 -1.46 -3.55
CA ASN A 139 -0.05 -2.71 -3.43
C ASN A 139 0.67 -3.09 -4.74
N PHE A 140 0.26 -2.54 -5.88
CA PHE A 140 0.86 -2.87 -7.17
C PHE A 140 2.32 -2.39 -7.29
N PRO A 141 2.65 -1.10 -7.05
CA PRO A 141 4.03 -0.63 -6.96
C PRO A 141 4.87 -1.41 -5.93
N GLU A 142 4.29 -1.70 -4.75
CA GLU A 142 4.97 -2.45 -3.70
C GLU A 142 5.31 -3.86 -4.14
N GLY A 143 4.37 -4.57 -4.77
CA GLY A 143 4.59 -5.91 -5.30
C GLY A 143 5.71 -5.95 -6.35
N ILE A 144 5.78 -4.94 -7.22
CA ILE A 144 6.89 -4.81 -8.19
C ILE A 144 8.21 -4.55 -7.47
N ALA A 145 8.23 -3.67 -6.46
CA ALA A 145 9.42 -3.39 -5.67
C ALA A 145 9.90 -4.65 -4.92
N THR A 146 9.01 -5.39 -4.28
CA THR A 146 9.34 -6.66 -3.59
C THR A 146 9.89 -7.69 -4.56
N PHE A 147 9.25 -7.87 -5.72
CA PHE A 147 9.71 -8.83 -6.73
C PHE A 147 11.08 -8.46 -7.30
N THR A 148 11.29 -7.19 -7.66
CA THR A 148 12.57 -6.72 -8.21
C THR A 148 13.69 -6.72 -7.19
N SER A 149 13.39 -6.41 -5.91
CA SER A 149 14.34 -6.56 -4.81
C SER A 149 14.75 -8.03 -4.64
N ALA A 150 13.78 -8.95 -4.57
CA ALA A 150 14.05 -10.38 -4.39
C ALA A 150 14.73 -11.06 -5.59
N LEU A 151 14.71 -10.44 -6.77
CA LEU A 151 15.50 -10.88 -7.94
C LEU A 151 16.95 -10.41 -7.92
N SER A 152 17.23 -9.35 -7.16
CA SER A 152 18.54 -8.70 -7.08
C SER A 152 19.39 -9.21 -5.90
N ASP A 153 18.75 -9.89 -4.95
CA ASP A 153 19.37 -10.63 -3.83
C ASP A 153 19.74 -12.07 -4.26
#